data_AF-A0A1B9YEF3-F1
#
_entry.id   AF-A0A1B9YEF3-F1
#
_cell.length_a   1.000
_cell.length_b   1.000
_cell.length_c   1.000
_cell.angle_alpha   90.00
_cell.angle_beta   90.00
_cell.angle_gamma   90.00
#
_symmetry.space_group_name_H-M   'P 1'
#
loop_
_entity.id
_entity.type
_entity.pdbx_description
1 polymer ?
#
loop_
_entity_poly.entity_id
_entity_poly.type
_entity_poly.pdbx_seq_one_letter_code
_entity_poly.pdbx_strand_id
1 'polypeptide(L)'
;MIKLYKICNWLLFAFAVLHFVYPFFDTFQFDEELMWYHSGGLSMLLIFSINYINSNSTLKMIQRIANLCNVATALFIFFLCIAVPEIQVYVLSLIISATTIISFRKSFQTNIKN
;
A
#
# COMPACT_ATOMS: atom_id res chain seq x y z
N MET A 1 -11.26 0.65 14.41
CA MET A 1 -10.06 0.12 13.70
C MET A 1 -10.37 -0.42 12.31
N ILE A 2 -11.40 -1.27 12.13
CA ILE A 2 -11.74 -1.81 10.80
C ILE A 2 -12.09 -0.70 9.78
N LYS A 3 -12.85 0.33 10.19
CA LYS A 3 -13.18 1.47 9.31
C LYS A 3 -11.94 2.22 8.81
N LEU A 4 -11.02 2.58 9.71
CA LEU A 4 -9.80 3.30 9.35
C LEU A 4 -8.88 2.46 8.45
N TYR A 5 -8.74 1.16 8.73
CA TYR A 5 -7.98 0.25 7.86
C TYR A 5 -8.54 0.21 6.44
N LYS A 6 -9.88 0.11 6.31
CA LYS A 6 -10.56 0.15 5.01
C LYS A 6 -10.32 1.48 4.29
N ILE A 7 -10.39 2.61 5.00
CA ILE A 7 -10.11 3.93 4.41
C ILE A 7 -8.67 3.99 3.88
N CYS A 8 -7.66 3.58 4.66
CA CYS A 8 -6.27 3.57 4.20
C CYS A 8 -6.07 2.67 2.97
N ASN A 9 -6.71 1.48 2.95
CA ASN A 9 -6.66 0.59 1.79
C ASN A 9 -7.33 1.21 0.56
N TRP A 10 -8.46 1.90 0.71
CA TRP A 10 -9.12 2.58 -0.40
C TRP A 10 -8.30 3.77 -0.92
N LEU A 11 -7.58 4.47 -0.04
CA LEU A 11 -6.62 5.50 -0.47
C LEU A 11 -5.47 4.89 -1.27
N LEU A 12 -4.93 3.74 -0.84
CA LEU A 12 -3.92 2.99 -1.60
C LEU A 12 -4.43 2.61 -3.01
N PHE A 13 -5.66 2.12 -3.09
CA PHE A 13 -6.29 1.81 -4.36
C PHE A 13 -6.44 3.06 -5.25
N ALA A 14 -6.89 4.19 -4.70
CA ALA A 14 -7.00 5.44 -5.44
C ALA A 14 -5.63 5.90 -5.98
N PHE A 15 -4.58 5.84 -5.17
CA PHE A 15 -3.21 6.13 -5.61
C PHE A 15 -2.74 5.19 -6.72
N ALA A 16 -3.04 3.89 -6.61
CA ALA A 16 -2.72 2.91 -7.64
C ALA A 16 -3.40 3.24 -8.98
N VAL A 17 -4.69 3.57 -8.95
CA VAL A 17 -5.44 3.97 -10.16
C VAL A 17 -4.87 5.24 -10.75
N LEU A 18 -4.57 6.25 -9.92
CA LEU A 18 -3.92 7.47 -10.39
C LEU A 18 -2.57 7.18 -11.05
N HIS A 19 -1.81 6.20 -10.57
CA HIS A 19 -0.54 5.81 -11.20
C HIS A 19 -0.71 5.18 -12.59
N PHE A 20 -1.84 4.55 -12.88
CA PHE A 20 -2.13 4.06 -14.23
C PHE A 20 -2.73 5.12 -15.14
N VAL A 21 -3.42 6.11 -14.57
CA VAL A 21 -4.19 7.10 -15.32
C VAL A 21 -3.37 8.34 -15.63
N TYR A 22 -2.54 8.79 -14.69
CA TYR A 22 -1.71 9.99 -14.82
C TYR A 22 -0.81 9.99 -16.08
N PRO A 23 -0.18 8.87 -16.48
CA PRO A 23 0.67 8.87 -17.67
C PRO A 23 -0.06 9.04 -18.99
N PHE A 24 -1.39 8.96 -19.02
CA PHE A 24 -2.19 9.30 -20.20
C PHE A 24 -2.46 10.80 -20.32
N PHE A 25 -2.30 11.55 -19.22
CA PHE A 25 -2.47 13.01 -19.18
C PHE A 25 -1.16 13.76 -19.34
N ASP A 26 -0.06 13.17 -18.87
CA ASP A 26 1.28 13.64 -19.19
C ASP A 26 1.75 13.00 -20.49
N THR A 27 2.49 13.74 -21.32
CA THR A 27 3.08 13.18 -22.55
C THR A 27 4.30 12.31 -22.21
N PHE A 28 4.14 11.30 -21.37
CA PHE A 28 5.17 10.26 -21.25
C PHE A 28 5.28 9.59 -22.62
N GLN A 29 6.43 9.75 -23.27
CA GLN A 29 6.77 8.88 -24.37
C GLN A 29 6.93 7.46 -23.82
N PHE A 30 6.86 6.43 -24.68
CA PHE A 30 7.00 5.03 -24.28
C PHE A 30 8.44 4.74 -23.79
N ASP A 31 8.77 5.28 -22.63
CA ASP A 31 10.10 5.38 -22.04
C ASP A 31 10.16 4.64 -20.69
N GLU A 32 11.38 4.53 -20.16
CA GLU A 32 11.68 3.91 -18.87
C GLU A 32 10.85 4.50 -17.71
N GLU A 33 10.58 5.80 -17.74
CA GLU A 33 9.79 6.50 -16.72
C GLU A 33 8.36 5.96 -16.62
N LEU A 34 7.73 5.64 -17.75
CA LEU A 34 6.38 5.05 -17.80
C LEU A 34 6.36 3.69 -17.12
N MET A 35 7.40 2.87 -17.35
CA MET A 35 7.53 1.56 -16.72
C MET A 35 7.67 1.67 -15.21
N TRP A 36 8.51 2.60 -14.72
CA TRP A 36 8.65 2.84 -13.28
C TRP A 36 7.35 3.31 -12.64
N TYR A 37 6.64 4.23 -13.29
CA TYR A 37 5.39 4.79 -12.80
C TYR A 37 4.27 3.72 -12.73
N HIS A 38 4.10 2.91 -13.78
CA HIS A 38 3.18 1.78 -13.78
C HIS A 38 3.57 0.68 -12.79
N SER A 39 4.86 0.43 -12.59
CA SER A 39 5.34 -0.55 -11.60
C SER A 39 4.99 -0.12 -10.17
N GLY A 40 5.06 1.19 -9.88
CA GLY A 40 4.54 1.77 -8.65
C GLY A 40 3.03 1.54 -8.48
N GLY A 41 2.25 1.84 -9.51
CA GLY A 41 0.81 1.57 -9.56
C GLY A 41 0.45 0.11 -9.29
N LEU A 42 1.12 -0.81 -9.97
CA LEU A 42 0.91 -2.25 -9.82
C LEU A 42 1.26 -2.72 -8.40
N SER A 43 2.37 -2.25 -7.84
CA SER A 43 2.78 -2.57 -6.47
C SER A 43 1.73 -2.11 -5.44
N MET A 44 1.17 -0.91 -5.61
CA MET A 44 0.10 -0.39 -4.75
C MET A 44 -1.20 -1.19 -4.90
N LEU A 45 -1.51 -1.69 -6.10
CA LEU A 45 -2.69 -2.52 -6.35
C LEU A 45 -2.55 -3.92 -5.72
N LEU A 46 -1.35 -4.50 -5.78
CA LEU A 46 -1.05 -5.78 -5.14
C LEU A 46 -1.14 -5.68 -3.62
N ILE A 47 -0.55 -4.65 -3.01
CA ILE A 47 -0.65 -4.46 -1.56
C ILE A 47 -2.09 -4.16 -1.12
N PHE A 48 -2.85 -3.39 -1.91
CA PHE A 48 -4.30 -3.22 -1.69
C PHE A 48 -5.02 -4.57 -1.68
N SER A 49 -4.76 -5.43 -2.67
CA SER A 49 -5.41 -6.73 -2.81
C SER A 49 -5.13 -7.64 -1.61
N ILE A 50 -3.87 -7.70 -1.17
CA ILE A 50 -3.46 -8.45 0.03
C ILE A 50 -4.16 -7.90 1.28
N ASN A 51 -4.17 -6.57 1.46
CA ASN A 51 -4.81 -5.92 2.59
C ASN A 51 -6.35 -6.06 2.58
N TYR A 52 -6.96 -6.10 1.39
CA TYR A 52 -8.37 -6.36 1.22
C TYR A 52 -8.73 -7.78 1.67
N ILE A 53 -7.99 -8.79 1.22
CA ILE A 53 -8.16 -10.18 1.67
C ILE A 53 -7.94 -10.27 3.18
N ASN A 54 -6.88 -9.66 3.70
CA ASN A 54 -6.61 -9.59 5.14
C ASN A 54 -7.78 -8.95 5.90
N SER A 55 -8.40 -7.90 5.37
CA SER A 55 -9.51 -7.20 6.04
C SER A 55 -10.71 -8.13 6.30
N ASN A 56 -10.95 -9.08 5.39
CA ASN A 56 -12.09 -10.00 5.43
C ASN A 56 -11.75 -11.38 6.01
N SER A 57 -10.47 -11.67 6.26
CA SER A 57 -10.02 -12.96 6.78
C SER A 57 -9.72 -12.96 8.29
N THR A 58 -9.91 -14.11 8.91
CA THR A 58 -9.49 -14.46 10.28
C THR A 58 -8.28 -15.40 10.31
N LEU A 59 -7.79 -15.85 9.14
CA LEU A 59 -6.68 -16.79 9.04
C LEU A 59 -5.36 -16.12 9.43
N LYS A 60 -4.67 -16.70 10.43
CA LYS A 60 -3.38 -16.20 10.96
C LYS A 60 -2.31 -16.10 9.87
N MET A 61 -2.29 -17.03 8.90
CA MET A 61 -1.33 -17.02 7.79
C MET A 61 -1.51 -15.80 6.89
N ILE A 62 -2.76 -15.46 6.51
CA ILE A 62 -3.07 -14.28 5.68
C ILE A 62 -2.67 -13.00 6.40
N GLN A 63 -2.94 -12.92 7.71
CA GLN A 63 -2.56 -11.77 8.54
C GLN A 63 -1.05 -11.57 8.61
N ARG A 64 -0.27 -12.65 8.72
CA ARG A 64 1.20 -12.59 8.73
C ARG A 64 1.75 -12.15 7.37
N ILE A 65 1.23 -12.70 6.27
CA ILE A 65 1.61 -12.30 4.91
C ILE A 65 1.31 -10.82 4.70
N ALA A 66 0.12 -10.35 5.05
CA ALA A 66 -0.24 -8.94 4.91
C ALA A 66 0.66 -8.03 5.74
N ASN A 67 0.98 -8.40 6.98
CA ASN A 67 1.92 -7.62 7.80
C ASN A 67 3.32 -7.58 7.19
N LEU A 68 3.83 -8.71 6.68
CA LEU A 68 5.13 -8.77 6.02
C LEU A 68 5.18 -7.85 4.79
N CYS A 69 4.16 -7.94 3.92
CA CYS A 69 4.06 -7.10 2.74
C CYS A 69 3.95 -5.61 3.11
N ASN A 70 3.13 -5.27 4.10
CA ASN A 70 3.00 -3.89 4.59
C ASN A 70 4.34 -3.32 5.11
N VAL A 71 5.11 -4.12 5.87
CA VAL A 71 6.44 -3.71 6.34
C VAL A 71 7.41 -3.53 5.18
N ALA A 72 7.46 -4.48 4.24
CA ALA A 72 8.32 -4.39 3.06
C ALA A 72 8.01 -3.14 2.23
N THR A 73 6.73 -2.88 1.97
CA THR A 73 6.27 -1.67 1.26
C THR A 73 6.58 -0.40 2.04
N ALA A 74 6.40 -0.39 3.36
CA ALA A 74 6.73 0.76 4.20
C ALA A 74 8.22 1.10 4.15
N LEU A 75 9.10 0.09 4.26
CA LEU A 75 10.55 0.28 4.16
C LEU A 75 10.96 0.79 2.77
N PHE A 76 10.37 0.22 1.72
CA PHE A 76 10.64 0.65 0.36
C PHE A 76 10.21 2.10 0.12
N ILE A 77 9.01 2.49 0.56
CA ILE A 77 8.54 3.87 0.42
C ILE A 77 9.36 4.82 1.29
N PHE A 78 9.79 4.41 2.48
CA PHE A 78 10.68 5.22 3.30
C PHE A 78 12.00 5.52 2.60
N PHE A 79 12.57 4.53 1.90
CA PHE A 79 13.72 4.76 1.02
C PHE A 79 13.38 5.71 -0.13
N LEU A 80 12.23 5.53 -0.78
CA LEU A 80 11.79 6.43 -1.86
C LEU A 80 11.58 7.87 -1.39
N CYS A 81 11.14 8.11 -0.15
CA CYS A 81 11.01 9.47 0.40
C CYS A 81 12.35 10.25 0.42
N ILE A 82 13.47 9.52 0.45
CA ILE A 82 14.82 10.10 0.42
C ILE A 82 15.30 10.26 -1.03
N ALA A 83 15.04 9.27 -1.88
CA ALA A 83 15.48 9.25 -3.27
C ALA A 83 14.65 10.17 -4.19
N VAL A 84 13.34 10.27 -3.94
CA VAL A 84 12.34 10.98 -4.75
C VAL A 84 11.51 11.86 -3.80
N PRO A 85 11.94 13.11 -3.52
CA PRO A 85 11.33 13.99 -2.52
C PRO A 85 10.05 14.65 -3.03
N GLU A 86 9.10 13.83 -3.49
CA GLU A 86 7.81 14.30 -3.99
C GLU A 86 6.72 14.17 -2.94
N ILE A 87 5.78 15.14 -2.93
CA ILE A 87 4.72 15.18 -1.93
C ILE A 87 3.83 13.93 -1.94
N GLN A 88 3.62 13.33 -3.12
CA GLN A 88 2.86 12.10 -3.25
C GLN A 88 3.52 10.90 -2.54
N VAL A 89 4.86 10.84 -2.54
CA VAL A 89 5.62 9.77 -1.87
C VAL A 89 5.52 9.93 -0.34
N TYR A 90 5.60 11.16 0.18
CA TYR A 90 5.40 11.44 1.60
C TYR A 90 3.98 11.08 2.07
N VAL A 91 2.95 11.44 1.30
CA VAL A 91 1.56 11.09 1.62
C VAL A 91 1.36 9.57 1.59
N LEU A 92 1.91 8.89 0.58
CA LEU A 92 1.84 7.43 0.49
C LEU A 92 2.55 6.75 1.68
N SER A 93 3.69 7.29 2.12
CA SER A 93 4.42 6.81 3.31
C SER A 93 3.58 6.86 4.58
N LEU A 94 2.83 7.95 4.79
CA LEU A 94 1.92 8.09 5.93
C LEU A 94 0.77 7.08 5.85
N ILE A 95 0.17 6.91 4.67
CA ILE A 95 -0.93 5.96 4.46
C ILE A 95 -0.46 4.52 4.73
N ILE A 96 0.69 4.12 4.19
CA ILE A 96 1.23 2.78 4.39
C ILE A 96 1.64 2.57 5.84
N SER A 97 2.27 3.54 6.50
CA SER A 97 2.61 3.45 7.92
C SER A 97 1.38 3.24 8.80
N ALA A 98 0.32 4.02 8.56
CA ALA A 98 -0.96 3.84 9.25
C ALA A 98 -1.57 2.44 8.97
N THR A 99 -1.55 2.00 7.71
CA THR A 99 -2.03 0.68 7.29
C THR A 99 -1.30 -0.44 8.02
N THR A 100 0.03 -0.36 8.09
CA THR A 100 0.90 -1.31 8.80
C THR A 100 0.55 -1.38 10.28
N ILE A 101 0.50 -0.23 10.96
CA ILE A 101 0.19 -0.17 12.41
C ILE A 101 -1.18 -0.78 12.71
N ILE A 102 -2.19 -0.45 11.91
CA ILE A 102 -3.55 -0.96 12.11
C ILE A 102 -3.62 -2.46 11.81
N SER A 103 -2.92 -2.94 10.78
CA SER A 103 -2.84 -4.36 10.43
C SER A 103 -2.20 -5.18 11.55
N PHE A 104 -1.09 -4.72 12.13
CA PHE A 104 -0.47 -5.37 13.29
C PHE A 104 -1.43 -5.45 14.48
N ARG A 105 -2.10 -4.35 14.83
CA ARG A 105 -3.09 -4.32 15.92
C ARG A 105 -4.20 -5.33 15.70
N LYS A 106 -4.70 -5.49 14.47
CA LYS A 106 -5.71 -6.51 14.12
C LYS A 106 -5.18 -7.93 14.37
N SER A 107 -3.96 -8.22 13.93
CA SER A 107 -3.35 -9.55 14.10
C SER A 107 -3.17 -9.91 15.57
N PHE A 108 -2.71 -8.98 16.40
CA PHE A 108 -2.60 -9.18 17.86
C PHE A 108 -3.95 -9.49 18.51
N GLN A 109 -5.00 -8.74 18.16
CA GLN A 109 -6.33 -8.99 18.70
C GLN A 109 -6.90 -10.36 18.29
N THR A 110 -6.57 -10.85 17.09
CA THR A 110 -7.01 -12.17 16.63
C THR A 110 -6.28 -13.29 17.39
N ASN A 111 -5.01 -13.09 17.76
CA ASN A 111 -4.25 -14.06 18.56
C ASN A 111 -4.70 -14.16 20.02
N ILE A 112 -5.27 -13.10 20.61
CA ILE A 112 -5.78 -13.15 21.99
C ILE A 112 -7.11 -13.92 22.07
N LYS A 113 -7.88 -13.96 20.99
CA LYS A 113 -9.23 -14.57 20.96
C LYS A 113 -9.24 -16.08 20.65
N ASN A 114 -8.11 -16.65 20.22
CA ASN A 114 -7.95 -18.05 19.80
C ASN A 114 -6.81 -18.70 20.58
#